data_AF-A0A350YPV1-F1
#
_entry.id   AF-A0A350YPV1-F1
#
_cell.length_a   1.000
_cell.length_b   1.000
_cell.length_c   1.000
_cell.angle_alpha   90.00
_cell.angle_beta   90.00
_cell.angle_gamma   90.00
#
_symmetry.space_group_name_H-M   'P 1'
#
loop_
_entity.id
_entity.type
_entity.pdbx_description
1 polymer ?
#
loop_
_entity_poly.entity_id
_entity_poly.type
_entity_poly.pdbx_seq_one_letter_code
_entity_poly.pdbx_strand_id
1 'polypeptide(L)'
;MVFWKGFTMKERSLLIEWIRGELVGPSRTLKDPVIIDFVNNNFADTVPRRSGSMGWRPDRESDIEEILYYYGETPYRKYGVGLLHPIAIATLMPDSPDQIATAANDSLGVDSEEAFNEEKDVSDDEDKMETTDEGSMAETSEEFDISSFDIRRPSTVGISFCVRLFSEGQIEIRLPQKKIFTWQEEDSRPFQLNGRYERCTRSWLKEKKEQPKENNEQIKRNNEVITTTMWRRRPAVLPNTEIIISRNELVSRQVIRRDITMPEGSPVSLRIEAFPRQIQPAEDLWLLTIVLRNSTQFHNEIEPREMILYQTYFDVSVRNGTFEKYPESQRPFSDLDQDEQALALLYRESSTWAIGHGCAAGWDLEPGQSSSVSLIYADVLPSVQLPSMTPEIKDGNGNPILLSMRELAELPEGGHGPAWQAIEKLVEKYERWIIRQREQLQNIPEKMRAIADAHLDRCNDCLYRIRRGIVLLRENENIRRAFKLANLAMFLQQIATKQLKERPLQWNPVRRIAVPDGTHLSPWEVFVQHQEEVGLGSWRAFQIAFLLMSLEGVADGESTDREIVDLIWFPTGGGKTEAYLGVIAFY
;
A
#
# COMPACT_ATOMS: atom_id res chain seq x y z
N MET A 1 -2.72 2.00 2.60
CA MET A 1 -2.94 1.44 1.24
C MET A 1 -3.79 2.43 0.47
N VAL A 2 -3.29 3.00 -0.64
CA VAL A 2 -4.04 4.02 -1.41
C VAL A 2 -4.57 3.39 -2.70
N PHE A 3 -5.89 3.46 -2.92
CA PHE A 3 -6.57 2.84 -4.07
C PHE A 3 -6.80 3.86 -5.20
N TRP A 4 -6.31 3.58 -6.41
CA TRP A 4 -6.34 4.52 -7.54
C TRP A 4 -7.09 3.96 -8.76
N LYS A 5 -8.20 4.60 -9.12
CA LYS A 5 -9.03 4.24 -10.29
C LYS A 5 -8.92 5.34 -11.36
N GLY A 6 -8.62 4.97 -12.60
CA GLY A 6 -8.64 5.90 -13.75
C GLY A 6 -7.29 6.27 -14.38
N PHE A 7 -6.17 5.88 -13.76
CA PHE A 7 -4.82 6.09 -14.33
C PHE A 7 -4.41 4.94 -15.26
N THR A 8 -3.72 5.28 -16.35
CA THR A 8 -2.95 4.33 -17.16
C THR A 8 -1.86 3.64 -16.32
N MET A 9 -1.39 2.46 -16.74
CA MET A 9 -0.30 1.75 -16.04
C MET A 9 0.93 2.65 -15.84
N LYS A 10 1.27 3.42 -16.88
CA LYS A 10 2.37 4.39 -16.86
C LYS A 10 2.19 5.47 -15.80
N GLU A 11 1.00 6.07 -15.70
CA GLU A 11 0.74 7.12 -14.70
C GLU A 11 0.80 6.57 -13.27
N ARG A 12 0.35 5.33 -13.04
CA ARG A 12 0.48 4.66 -11.73
C ARG A 12 1.94 4.42 -11.38
N SER A 13 2.72 3.91 -12.34
CA SER A 13 4.14 3.68 -12.16
C SER A 13 4.84 4.99 -11.76
N LEU A 14 4.65 6.07 -12.52
CA LEU A 14 5.19 7.40 -12.22
C LEU A 14 4.77 7.94 -10.84
N LEU A 15 3.51 7.71 -10.43
CA LEU A 15 3.04 8.13 -9.11
C LEU A 15 3.74 7.36 -7.98
N ILE A 16 3.88 6.03 -8.12
CA ILE A 16 4.60 5.21 -7.15
C ILE A 16 6.08 5.64 -7.11
N GLU A 17 6.69 5.92 -8.27
CA GLU A 17 8.06 6.45 -8.34
C GLU A 17 8.20 7.75 -7.54
N TRP A 18 7.25 8.67 -7.71
CA TRP A 18 7.26 9.97 -7.05
C TRP A 18 7.07 9.84 -5.53
N ILE A 19 6.08 9.05 -5.09
CA ILE A 19 5.83 8.81 -3.65
C ILE A 19 7.05 8.14 -3.01
N ARG A 20 7.63 7.14 -3.66
CA ARG A 20 8.84 6.46 -3.17
C ARG A 20 10.02 7.42 -3.08
N GLY A 21 10.20 8.25 -4.12
CA GLY A 21 11.25 9.27 -4.16
C GLY A 21 11.12 10.30 -3.05
N GLU A 22 9.90 10.69 -2.65
CA GLU A 22 9.69 11.65 -1.56
C GLU A 22 9.80 11.01 -0.17
N LEU A 23 9.32 9.79 0.04
CA LEU A 23 9.29 9.16 1.37
C LEU A 23 10.56 8.38 1.74
N VAL A 24 11.06 7.58 0.79
CA VAL A 24 12.20 6.67 0.98
C VAL A 24 13.48 7.30 0.43
N GLY A 25 13.36 7.98 -0.70
CA GLY A 25 14.48 8.57 -1.42
C GLY A 25 15.25 7.58 -2.29
N PRO A 26 16.29 8.07 -2.99
CA PRO A 26 16.52 9.50 -3.24
C PRO A 26 15.42 10.09 -4.15
N SER A 27 15.26 11.41 -4.11
CA SER A 27 14.19 12.11 -4.82
C SER A 27 14.36 11.96 -6.33
N ARG A 28 13.29 11.62 -7.04
CA ARG A 28 13.30 11.56 -8.50
C ARG A 28 13.11 12.97 -9.06
N THR A 29 14.04 13.38 -9.91
CA THR A 29 14.08 14.73 -10.46
C THR A 29 13.27 14.79 -11.76
N LEU A 30 12.40 15.81 -11.89
CA LEU A 30 11.63 16.04 -13.13
C LEU A 30 12.49 16.62 -14.27
N LYS A 31 13.65 17.18 -13.92
CA LYS A 31 14.64 17.74 -14.85
C LYS A 31 15.99 17.10 -14.53
N ASP A 32 16.88 17.07 -15.52
CA ASP A 32 18.23 16.58 -15.30
C ASP A 32 18.95 17.47 -14.25
N PRO A 33 19.60 16.86 -13.25
CA PRO A 33 20.29 17.60 -12.21
C PRO A 33 21.55 18.28 -12.75
N VAL A 34 21.92 19.41 -12.15
CA VAL A 34 23.24 20.01 -12.38
C VAL A 34 24.28 19.14 -11.68
N ILE A 35 25.24 18.62 -12.46
CA ILE A 35 26.33 17.81 -11.92
C ILE A 35 27.44 18.72 -11.39
N ILE A 36 27.87 18.49 -10.15
CA ILE A 36 28.94 19.24 -9.51
C ILE A 36 30.06 18.33 -9.01
N ASP A 37 31.24 18.92 -8.86
CA ASP A 37 32.42 18.28 -8.28
C ASP A 37 32.76 18.93 -6.94
N PHE A 38 33.28 18.12 -6.02
CA PHE A 38 33.71 18.57 -4.70
C PHE A 38 35.23 18.64 -4.61
N VAL A 39 35.75 19.66 -3.92
CA VAL A 39 37.17 19.74 -3.54
C VAL A 39 37.24 19.73 -2.02
N ASN A 40 37.79 18.67 -1.43
CA ASN A 40 37.88 18.49 0.04
C ASN A 40 36.53 18.72 0.74
N ASN A 41 35.46 18.09 0.26
CA ASN A 41 34.06 18.25 0.75
C ASN A 41 33.48 19.68 0.65
N ASN A 42 34.15 20.58 -0.08
CA ASN A 42 33.66 21.93 -0.35
C ASN A 42 33.22 22.07 -1.81
N PHE A 43 32.12 22.80 -2.00
CA PHE A 43 31.64 23.24 -3.30
C PHE A 43 31.53 24.76 -3.32
N ALA A 44 32.37 25.40 -4.13
CA ALA A 44 32.31 26.83 -4.40
C ALA A 44 31.29 27.10 -5.50
N ASP A 45 30.10 27.54 -5.11
CA ASP A 45 28.99 27.81 -6.02
C ASP A 45 29.05 29.25 -6.55
N THR A 46 29.02 29.39 -7.88
CA THR A 46 28.95 30.69 -8.55
C THR A 46 27.51 31.22 -8.65
N VAL A 47 26.52 30.43 -8.25
CA VAL A 47 25.08 30.76 -8.35
C VAL A 47 24.46 30.88 -6.95
N PRO A 48 24.37 32.09 -6.37
CA PRO A 48 23.85 32.31 -5.01
C PRO A 48 22.43 31.77 -4.79
N ARG A 49 21.51 32.04 -5.73
CA ARG A 49 20.10 31.66 -5.65
C ARG A 49 19.76 30.43 -6.52
N ARG A 50 20.65 29.43 -6.50
CA ARG A 50 20.46 28.18 -7.25
C ARG A 50 19.15 27.50 -6.87
N SER A 51 18.37 27.14 -7.89
CA SER A 51 17.18 26.30 -7.77
C SER A 51 17.29 25.09 -8.71
N GLY A 52 16.54 24.05 -8.40
CA GLY A 52 16.55 22.79 -9.17
C GLY A 52 17.47 21.75 -8.55
N SER A 53 17.45 20.55 -9.11
CA SER A 53 18.15 19.40 -8.54
C SER A 53 19.65 19.49 -8.80
N MET A 54 20.44 19.02 -7.82
CA MET A 54 21.88 18.84 -7.96
C MET A 54 22.23 17.37 -7.82
N GLY A 55 23.27 16.96 -8.54
CA GLY A 55 23.85 15.64 -8.42
C GLY A 55 25.36 15.70 -8.48
N TRP A 56 26.00 14.59 -8.14
CA TRP A 56 27.43 14.42 -8.30
C TRP A 56 27.75 12.98 -8.63
N ARG A 57 29.00 12.71 -8.99
CA ARG A 57 29.48 11.34 -9.21
C ARG A 57 30.56 11.02 -8.18
N PRO A 58 30.36 9.99 -7.34
CA PRO A 58 31.44 9.43 -6.51
C PRO A 58 32.70 9.13 -7.30
N ASP A 59 32.55 8.47 -8.44
CA ASP A 59 33.63 8.06 -9.33
C ASP A 59 33.23 8.31 -10.79
N ARG A 60 34.19 8.36 -11.73
CA ARG A 60 33.87 8.64 -13.15
C ARG A 60 32.89 7.64 -13.77
N GLU A 61 32.89 6.41 -13.27
CA GLU A 61 32.06 5.31 -13.77
C GLU A 61 30.78 5.09 -12.93
N SER A 62 30.61 5.84 -11.84
CA SER A 62 29.44 5.69 -10.97
C SER A 62 28.20 6.42 -11.52
N ASP A 63 27.03 5.96 -11.09
CA ASP A 63 25.78 6.68 -11.33
C ASP A 63 25.80 8.07 -10.67
N ILE A 64 24.90 8.94 -11.13
CA ILE A 64 24.69 10.26 -10.52
C ILE A 64 23.97 10.08 -9.19
N GLU A 65 24.54 10.62 -8.13
CA GLU A 65 24.02 10.60 -6.76
C GLU A 65 23.41 11.95 -6.38
N GLU A 66 22.38 11.91 -5.52
CA GLU A 66 21.65 13.10 -5.07
C GLU A 66 22.50 14.04 -4.19
N ILE A 67 22.19 15.35 -4.29
CA ILE A 67 22.65 16.36 -3.33
C ILE A 67 21.46 17.12 -2.75
N LEU A 68 21.40 17.20 -1.42
CA LEU A 68 20.48 18.04 -0.66
C LEU A 68 21.22 19.30 -0.23
N TYR A 69 20.73 20.48 -0.62
CA TYR A 69 21.48 21.72 -0.45
C TYR A 69 20.62 22.93 -0.06
N TYR A 70 19.31 22.73 0.09
CA TYR A 70 18.43 23.79 0.56
C TYR A 70 18.72 24.10 2.04
N TYR A 71 18.56 25.37 2.42
CA TYR A 71 18.89 25.82 3.76
C TYR A 71 18.05 25.08 4.81
N GLY A 72 18.73 24.43 5.78
CA GLY A 72 18.07 23.63 6.83
C GLY A 72 17.55 22.26 6.39
N GLU A 73 17.75 21.88 5.13
CA GLU A 73 17.46 20.54 4.61
C GLU A 73 18.51 19.55 5.10
N THR A 74 18.05 18.39 5.58
CA THR A 74 18.91 17.27 5.96
C THR A 74 18.29 15.99 5.42
N PRO A 75 19.07 14.94 5.12
CA PRO A 75 18.51 13.68 4.63
C PRO A 75 17.49 13.09 5.61
N TYR A 76 17.69 13.26 6.91
CA TYR A 76 16.75 12.85 7.96
C TYR A 76 15.43 13.66 7.97
N ARG A 77 15.45 14.94 7.55
CA ARG A 77 14.23 15.75 7.40
C ARG A 77 13.51 15.47 6.07
N LYS A 78 14.27 15.08 5.04
CA LYS A 78 13.74 14.83 3.70
C LYS A 78 13.13 13.44 3.58
N TYR A 79 13.74 12.42 4.18
CA TYR A 79 13.29 11.03 4.12
C TYR A 79 12.91 10.52 5.50
N GLY A 80 11.76 9.84 5.57
CA GLY A 80 11.20 9.32 6.82
C GLY A 80 11.05 7.79 6.84
N VAL A 81 11.34 7.10 5.74
CA VAL A 81 11.07 5.66 5.58
C VAL A 81 12.33 4.92 5.15
N GLY A 82 12.55 3.72 5.71
CA GLY A 82 13.68 2.85 5.36
C GLY A 82 15.04 3.32 5.88
N LEU A 83 15.03 3.90 7.08
CA LEU A 83 16.19 4.39 7.82
C LEU A 83 16.62 3.32 8.84
N LEU A 84 17.89 2.89 8.84
CA LEU A 84 18.45 2.14 9.97
C LEU A 84 19.44 3.02 10.73
N HIS A 85 19.13 3.29 11.98
CA HIS A 85 19.95 4.08 12.89
C HIS A 85 21.08 3.25 13.53
N PRO A 86 22.20 3.90 13.91
CA PRO A 86 23.23 3.26 14.72
C PRO A 86 22.64 2.71 16.03
N ILE A 87 23.26 1.67 16.58
CA ILE A 87 22.79 1.07 17.82
C ILE A 87 22.87 2.08 18.97
N ALA A 88 21.78 2.28 19.70
CA ALA A 88 21.81 3.08 20.92
C ALA A 88 22.60 2.34 22.00
N ILE A 89 23.39 3.06 22.79
CA ILE A 89 24.22 2.49 23.87
C ILE A 89 23.35 1.76 24.93
N ALA A 90 22.05 2.02 24.98
CA ALA A 90 21.11 1.48 25.96
C ALA A 90 20.37 0.19 25.54
N THR A 91 20.49 -0.29 24.30
CA THR A 91 19.76 -1.50 23.87
C THR A 91 20.53 -2.76 24.30
N LEU A 92 20.16 -3.34 25.44
CA LEU A 92 20.52 -4.72 25.77
C LEU A 92 20.01 -5.64 24.65
N MET A 93 20.88 -6.53 24.16
CA MET A 93 20.54 -7.44 23.07
C MET A 93 19.37 -8.37 23.49
N PRO A 94 18.27 -8.47 22.73
CA PRO A 94 17.31 -9.53 22.95
C PRO A 94 17.94 -10.88 22.61
N ASP A 95 17.85 -11.84 23.54
CA ASP A 95 18.49 -13.15 23.46
C ASP A 95 17.70 -14.17 22.61
N SER A 96 16.49 -13.82 22.16
CA SER A 96 15.60 -14.77 21.45
C SER A 96 14.92 -14.21 20.19
N PRO A 97 14.64 -15.06 19.17
CA PRO A 97 13.92 -14.67 17.96
C PRO A 97 12.52 -14.11 18.24
N ASP A 98 11.83 -14.63 19.26
CA ASP A 98 10.49 -14.18 19.63
C ASP A 98 10.54 -12.77 20.23
N GLN A 99 11.55 -12.43 21.03
CA GLN A 99 11.73 -11.06 21.54
C GLN A 99 12.08 -10.05 20.45
N ILE A 100 12.83 -10.45 19.42
CA ILE A 100 13.11 -9.59 18.26
C ILE A 100 11.83 -9.37 17.44
N ALA A 101 11.03 -10.42 17.23
CA ALA A 101 9.75 -10.32 16.54
C ALA A 101 8.75 -9.46 17.32
N THR A 102 8.70 -9.58 18.65
CA THR A 102 7.88 -8.73 19.52
C THR A 102 8.36 -7.28 19.52
N ALA A 103 9.66 -7.02 19.70
CA ALA A 103 10.22 -5.67 19.65
C ALA A 103 10.04 -5.00 18.28
N ALA A 104 9.99 -5.78 17.20
CA ALA A 104 9.68 -5.28 15.85
C ALA A 104 8.17 -5.08 15.61
N ASN A 105 7.30 -5.89 16.24
CA ASN A 105 5.84 -5.80 16.11
C ASN A 105 5.20 -4.72 16.98
N ASP A 106 5.78 -4.37 18.13
CA ASP A 106 5.29 -3.30 19.03
C ASP A 106 5.49 -1.87 18.48
N SER A 107 5.79 -1.75 17.19
CA SER A 107 5.84 -0.49 16.43
C SER A 107 4.46 -0.04 15.90
N LEU A 108 3.37 -0.72 16.26
CA LEU A 108 2.00 -0.31 15.95
C LEU A 108 1.43 0.54 17.08
N GLY A 109 1.18 1.81 16.76
CA GLY A 109 0.64 2.81 17.69
C GLY A 109 -0.67 2.38 18.35
N VAL A 110 -0.64 2.37 19.68
CA VAL A 110 -1.80 2.68 20.50
C VAL A 110 -1.60 4.13 20.95
N ASP A 111 -2.57 4.99 20.66
CA ASP A 111 -2.60 6.37 21.11
C ASP A 111 -2.57 6.42 22.65
N SER A 112 -1.51 6.95 23.21
CA SER A 112 -1.53 7.58 24.53
C SER A 112 -1.26 9.07 24.34
N GLU A 113 -2.34 9.84 24.28
CA GLU A 113 -2.30 11.29 24.45
C GLU A 113 -1.72 11.60 25.83
N GLU A 114 -0.46 12.07 25.88
CA GLU A 114 0.10 13.01 26.85
C GLU A 114 1.63 12.91 26.80
N ALA A 115 2.28 13.89 26.16
CA ALA A 115 3.61 14.44 26.51
C ALA A 115 4.21 15.18 25.29
N PHE A 116 3.70 16.37 25.02
CA PHE A 116 4.47 17.42 24.35
C PHE A 116 4.23 18.73 25.10
N ASN A 117 5.08 18.97 26.09
CA ASN A 117 5.45 20.30 26.51
C ASN A 117 6.90 20.22 26.98
N GLU A 118 7.82 20.69 26.15
CA GLU A 118 8.98 21.50 26.55
C GLU A 118 9.73 21.92 25.28
N GLU A 119 9.26 23.01 24.67
CA GLU A 119 10.17 24.02 24.15
C GLU A 119 10.78 24.73 25.37
N LYS A 120 12.12 24.73 25.50
CA LYS A 120 12.80 25.71 26.32
C LYS A 120 13.78 26.51 25.47
N ASP A 121 13.30 27.69 25.11
CA ASP A 121 14.10 28.89 25.03
C ASP A 121 14.80 29.15 26.37
N VAL A 122 16.03 29.65 26.26
CA VAL A 122 16.88 30.07 27.37
C VAL A 122 16.50 31.50 27.76
N SER A 123 16.07 31.73 29.00
CA SER A 123 16.68 32.68 29.94
C SER A 123 15.79 33.00 31.15
N ASP A 124 16.50 33.15 32.27
CA ASP A 124 16.22 33.93 33.48
C ASP A 124 15.30 33.38 34.60
N ASP A 125 16.01 33.16 35.72
CA ASP A 125 15.70 33.47 37.12
C ASP A 125 14.92 32.50 38.03
N GLU A 126 15.71 32.04 39.02
CA GLU A 126 15.48 32.01 40.48
C GLU A 126 14.45 31.05 41.11
N ASP A 127 15.02 30.23 42.01
CA ASP A 127 14.51 29.88 43.34
C ASP A 127 13.20 29.07 43.49
N LYS A 128 13.33 27.76 43.74
CA LYS A 128 13.15 27.15 45.09
C LYS A 128 13.15 25.62 45.08
N MET A 129 13.96 25.08 46.00
CA MET A 129 13.83 23.74 46.59
C MET A 129 12.53 23.62 47.40
N GLU A 130 11.82 22.49 47.31
CA GLU A 130 11.09 21.81 48.40
C GLU A 130 10.62 20.43 47.88
N THR A 131 11.29 19.35 48.31
CA THR A 131 10.92 18.37 49.36
C THR A 131 9.96 17.27 48.92
N THR A 132 10.52 16.07 48.96
CA THR A 132 9.91 14.73 48.94
C THR A 132 8.88 14.55 50.05
N ASP A 133 7.80 13.82 49.75
CA ASP A 133 7.06 13.07 50.77
C ASP A 133 6.67 11.67 50.25
N GLU A 134 6.82 10.70 51.14
CA GLU A 134 6.64 9.26 50.93
C GLU A 134 5.19 8.82 51.19
N GLY A 135 4.72 7.74 50.54
CA GLY A 135 3.39 7.21 50.85
C GLY A 135 2.90 5.96 50.11
N SER A 136 3.40 4.80 50.55
CA SER A 136 2.74 3.47 50.61
C SER A 136 2.35 2.66 49.34
N MET A 137 3.14 1.59 49.16
CA MET A 137 2.78 0.16 49.07
C MET A 137 1.80 -0.39 48.01
N ALA A 138 2.45 -1.10 47.07
CA ALA A 138 2.20 -2.48 46.63
C ALA A 138 0.95 -2.78 45.77
N GLU A 139 1.20 -3.03 44.49
CA GLU A 139 0.89 -4.34 43.89
C GLU A 139 1.80 -4.59 42.68
N THR A 140 2.27 -5.82 42.57
CA THR A 140 3.20 -6.31 41.55
C THR A 140 2.53 -6.43 40.19
N SER A 141 2.90 -5.55 39.26
CA SER A 141 2.84 -5.80 37.83
C SER A 141 4.21 -5.47 37.25
N GLU A 142 4.95 -6.51 36.84
CA GLU A 142 6.12 -6.35 35.98
C GLU A 142 5.64 -5.84 34.62
N GLU A 143 5.35 -4.55 34.53
CA GLU A 143 5.22 -3.83 33.26
C GLU A 143 6.62 -3.61 32.72
N PHE A 144 6.89 -4.28 31.60
CA PHE A 144 8.11 -4.15 30.83
C PHE A 144 8.09 -2.78 30.14
N ASP A 145 8.87 -1.84 30.67
CA ASP A 145 9.03 -0.51 30.08
C ASP A 145 9.92 -0.61 28.82
N ILE A 146 9.31 -0.92 27.67
CA ILE A 146 9.99 -0.91 26.37
C ILE A 146 10.31 0.54 26.05
N SER A 147 11.59 0.92 26.17
CA SER A 147 12.01 2.30 25.92
C SER A 147 11.58 2.75 24.52
N SER A 148 10.77 3.81 24.44
CA SER A 148 10.20 4.45 23.25
C SER A 148 11.20 4.86 22.14
N PHE A 149 12.50 4.65 22.37
CA PHE A 149 13.59 5.00 21.46
C PHE A 149 13.70 4.07 20.24
N ASP A 150 13.48 2.76 20.39
CA ASP A 150 13.65 1.80 19.27
C ASP A 150 12.48 1.92 18.27
N ILE A 151 11.28 2.27 18.74
CA ILE A 151 10.09 2.52 17.91
C ILE A 151 10.31 3.71 16.95
N ARG A 152 11.05 4.73 17.38
CA ARG A 152 11.29 5.96 16.58
C ARG A 152 12.57 5.92 15.75
N ARG A 153 13.53 5.04 16.07
CA ARG A 153 14.85 4.97 15.43
C ARG A 153 15.30 3.53 15.25
N PRO A 154 14.63 2.77 14.36
CA PRO A 154 14.93 1.35 14.19
C PRO A 154 16.38 1.17 13.75
N SER A 155 17.08 0.21 14.36
CA SER A 155 18.44 -0.20 13.96
C SER A 155 18.46 -1.46 13.09
N THR A 156 17.30 -2.08 12.89
CA THR A 156 17.14 -3.36 12.19
C THR A 156 15.92 -3.41 11.29
N VAL A 157 16.02 -4.19 10.21
CA VAL A 157 14.88 -4.75 9.48
C VAL A 157 15.14 -6.22 9.19
N GLY A 158 14.09 -7.02 9.05
CA GLY A 158 14.26 -8.43 8.72
C GLY A 158 13.07 -9.05 8.02
N ILE A 159 13.29 -10.25 7.47
CA ILE A 159 12.22 -11.09 6.93
C ILE A 159 12.37 -12.50 7.48
N SER A 160 11.23 -13.12 7.78
CA SER A 160 11.14 -14.53 8.16
C SER A 160 10.48 -15.34 7.05
N PHE A 161 11.05 -16.47 6.69
CA PHE A 161 10.54 -17.32 5.61
C PHE A 161 10.81 -18.78 5.89
N CYS A 162 10.05 -19.65 5.23
CA CYS A 162 10.28 -21.08 5.26
C CYS A 162 11.05 -21.51 4.00
N VAL A 163 12.08 -22.32 4.17
CA VAL A 163 12.91 -22.82 3.07
C VAL A 163 13.25 -24.28 3.28
N ARG A 164 13.22 -25.04 2.19
CA ARG A 164 13.78 -26.37 2.09
C ARG A 164 15.16 -26.29 1.42
N LEU A 165 16.19 -26.80 2.09
CA LEU A 165 17.56 -26.80 1.56
C LEU A 165 18.04 -28.24 1.33
N PHE A 166 18.39 -28.57 0.09
CA PHE A 166 18.93 -29.89 -0.26
C PHE A 166 20.42 -30.00 0.12
N SER A 167 21.06 -31.12 -0.21
CA SER A 167 22.50 -31.33 0.04
C SER A 167 23.31 -30.27 -0.72
N GLU A 168 24.18 -29.51 -0.06
CA GLU A 168 24.86 -28.32 -0.63
C GLU A 168 23.92 -27.14 -0.97
N GLY A 169 22.74 -27.09 -0.33
CA GLY A 169 21.82 -25.95 -0.42
C GLY A 169 22.42 -24.68 0.19
N GLN A 170 22.17 -23.53 -0.43
CA GLN A 170 22.68 -22.23 0.01
C GLN A 170 21.60 -21.17 -0.04
N ILE A 171 21.71 -20.21 0.88
CA ILE A 171 20.90 -19.00 0.89
C ILE A 171 21.83 -17.84 0.54
N GLU A 172 21.41 -17.05 -0.43
CA GLU A 172 22.14 -15.91 -0.95
C GLU A 172 21.38 -14.65 -0.56
N ILE A 173 22.01 -13.79 0.24
CA ILE A 173 21.43 -12.55 0.76
C ILE A 173 22.16 -11.39 0.09
N ARG A 174 21.45 -10.58 -0.68
CA ARG A 174 22.03 -9.49 -1.47
C ARG A 174 21.55 -8.13 -1.00
N LEU A 175 22.48 -7.19 -0.92
CA LEU A 175 22.22 -5.77 -0.65
C LEU A 175 22.57 -4.96 -1.90
N PRO A 176 21.65 -4.88 -2.89
CA PRO A 176 21.93 -4.16 -4.11
C PRO A 176 22.06 -2.64 -3.86
N GLN A 177 22.92 -1.98 -4.61
CA GLN A 177 22.99 -0.51 -4.64
C GLN A 177 21.84 0.11 -5.45
N LYS A 178 21.20 -0.66 -6.33
CA LYS A 178 20.07 -0.22 -7.15
C LYS A 178 19.18 -1.37 -7.60
N LYS A 179 17.90 -1.09 -7.86
CA LYS A 179 16.92 -2.08 -8.35
C LYS A 179 15.89 -1.45 -9.28
N ILE A 180 15.45 -2.20 -10.29
CA ILE A 180 14.21 -1.94 -11.03
C ILE A 180 13.11 -2.76 -10.35
N PHE A 181 12.09 -2.09 -9.83
CA PHE A 181 10.96 -2.76 -9.20
C PHE A 181 9.97 -3.27 -10.25
N THR A 182 9.19 -4.30 -9.91
CA THR A 182 8.22 -4.94 -10.82
C THR A 182 7.10 -4.02 -11.31
N TRP A 183 6.83 -2.93 -10.58
CA TRP A 183 5.85 -1.91 -10.95
C TRP A 183 6.45 -0.77 -11.78
N GLN A 184 7.77 -0.75 -12.01
CA GLN A 184 8.41 0.19 -12.94
C GLN A 184 8.28 -0.33 -14.38
N GLU A 185 8.16 0.59 -15.33
CA GLU A 185 8.20 0.26 -16.77
C GLU A 185 9.61 -0.22 -17.16
N GLU A 186 9.75 -1.06 -18.19
CA GLU A 186 11.01 -1.70 -18.59
C GLU A 186 12.16 -0.71 -18.91
N ASP A 187 11.82 0.51 -19.37
CA ASP A 187 12.77 1.57 -19.71
C ASP A 187 13.06 2.55 -18.54
N SER A 188 12.50 2.29 -17.36
CA SER A 188 12.64 3.17 -16.20
C SER A 188 14.04 3.11 -15.60
N ARG A 189 14.51 4.24 -15.05
CA ARG A 189 15.80 4.28 -14.34
C ARG A 189 15.69 3.46 -13.04
N PRO A 190 16.67 2.61 -12.68
CA PRO A 190 16.69 1.92 -11.40
C PRO A 190 16.63 2.89 -10.22
N PHE A 191 15.98 2.49 -9.13
CA PHE A 191 16.04 3.21 -7.85
C PHE A 191 17.36 2.90 -7.15
N GLN A 192 18.00 3.93 -6.61
CA GLN A 192 19.17 3.77 -5.76
C GLN A 192 18.73 3.32 -4.36
N LEU A 193 19.42 2.32 -3.83
CA LEU A 193 19.13 1.64 -2.57
C LEU A 193 20.38 1.65 -1.69
N ASN A 194 20.20 1.34 -0.40
CA ASN A 194 21.28 1.15 0.57
C ASN A 194 22.34 2.26 0.52
N GLY A 195 21.87 3.50 0.72
CA GLY A 195 22.68 4.71 0.65
C GLY A 195 23.07 5.26 2.02
N ARG A 196 24.04 6.17 2.04
CA ARG A 196 24.37 7.03 3.17
C ARG A 196 24.61 8.45 2.67
N TYR A 197 24.49 9.43 3.55
CA TYR A 197 24.75 10.83 3.22
C TYR A 197 25.99 11.33 3.95
N GLU A 198 26.83 12.09 3.26
CA GLU A 198 28.00 12.76 3.82
C GLU A 198 27.76 14.27 3.90
N ARG A 199 28.14 14.89 5.02
CA ARG A 199 28.05 16.33 5.19
C ARG A 199 29.13 17.03 4.37
N CYS A 200 28.72 18.04 3.62
CA CYS A 200 29.56 18.86 2.76
C CYS A 200 29.26 20.35 2.99
N THR A 201 30.14 21.22 2.48
CA THR A 201 29.99 22.67 2.62
C THR A 201 29.81 23.33 1.26
N ARG A 202 28.76 24.14 1.14
CA ARG A 202 28.54 25.03 0.00
C ARG A 202 29.02 26.42 0.36
N SER A 203 29.75 27.09 -0.54
CA SER A 203 30.16 28.48 -0.35
C SER A 203 29.87 29.33 -1.59
N TRP A 204 29.43 30.57 -1.42
CA TRP A 204 29.23 31.52 -2.52
C TRP A 204 29.40 32.96 -2.08
N LEU A 205 29.58 33.86 -3.05
CA LEU A 205 29.73 35.29 -2.81
C LEU A 205 28.36 35.95 -2.58
N LYS A 206 28.22 36.74 -1.52
CA LYS A 206 27.00 37.51 -1.23
C LYS A 206 26.74 38.54 -2.33
N GLU A 207 25.55 38.49 -2.94
CA GLU A 207 25.09 39.55 -3.85
C GLU A 207 24.99 40.88 -3.09
N LYS A 208 25.67 41.93 -3.57
CA LYS A 208 25.42 43.29 -3.08
C LYS A 208 24.02 43.70 -3.51
N LYS A 209 23.14 44.06 -2.56
CA LYS A 209 22.02 44.94 -2.87
C LYS A 209 22.61 46.32 -3.17
N GLU A 210 22.74 46.68 -4.44
CA GLU A 210 23.00 48.07 -4.81
C GLU A 210 21.75 48.90 -4.46
N GLN A 211 21.78 49.57 -3.31
CA GLN A 211 21.06 50.83 -3.19
C GLN A 211 22.04 51.93 -3.65
N PRO A 212 21.66 52.79 -4.62
CA PRO A 212 22.52 53.90 -4.98
C PRO A 212 22.55 54.87 -3.81
N LYS A 213 23.69 54.99 -3.14
CA LYS A 213 24.00 56.15 -2.32
C LYS A 213 25.19 56.87 -2.93
N GLU A 214 24.91 58.06 -3.44
CA GLU A 214 25.91 59.09 -3.71
C GLU A 214 26.66 59.41 -2.42
N ASN A 215 27.90 58.93 -2.30
CA ASN A 215 29.07 59.79 -2.14
C ASN A 215 30.30 58.96 -1.78
N ASN A 216 31.42 59.42 -2.34
CA ASN A 216 32.75 58.86 -2.25
C ASN A 216 33.17 58.52 -0.81
N GLU A 217 33.66 57.30 -0.61
CA GLU A 217 34.88 57.00 0.14
C GLU A 217 35.29 55.54 -0.14
N GLN A 218 36.60 55.28 -0.10
CA GLN A 218 37.24 54.03 -0.51
C GLN A 218 36.53 52.76 0.01
N ILE A 219 35.83 52.06 -0.89
CA ILE A 219 35.23 50.76 -0.58
C ILE A 219 36.35 49.72 -0.48
N LYS A 220 36.79 49.42 0.75
CA LYS A 220 37.48 48.15 1.03
C LYS A 220 36.56 47.02 0.58
N ARG A 221 36.96 46.31 -0.47
CA ARG A 221 36.27 45.14 -1.01
C ARG A 221 36.43 43.96 -0.05
N ASN A 222 35.61 43.88 0.99
CA ASN A 222 35.42 42.61 1.69
C ASN A 222 34.28 41.86 1.00
N ASN A 223 34.64 40.94 0.11
CA ASN A 223 33.72 39.99 -0.47
C ASN A 223 33.31 38.99 0.62
N GLU A 224 32.15 39.21 1.24
CA GLU A 224 31.62 38.32 2.27
C GLU A 224 31.20 36.98 1.63
N VAL A 225 31.86 35.89 2.03
CA VAL A 225 31.54 34.53 1.58
C VAL A 225 30.51 33.94 2.53
N ILE A 226 29.37 33.52 1.99
CA ILE A 226 28.35 32.79 2.76
C ILE A 226 28.66 31.31 2.64
N THR A 227 28.61 30.59 3.76
CA THR A 227 28.73 29.13 3.80
C THR A 227 27.45 28.51 4.35
N THR A 228 27.03 27.37 3.78
CA THR A 228 25.95 26.55 4.33
C THR A 228 26.28 25.08 4.24
N THR A 229 25.64 24.28 5.08
CA THR A 229 25.72 22.83 5.02
C THR A 229 24.92 22.31 3.83
N MET A 230 25.46 21.30 3.16
CA MET A 230 24.77 20.47 2.18
C MET A 230 25.10 18.99 2.45
N TRP A 231 24.39 18.08 1.80
CA TRP A 231 24.56 16.64 1.97
C TRP A 231 24.64 15.98 0.61
N ARG A 232 25.60 15.08 0.43
CA ARG A 232 25.73 14.30 -0.80
C ARG A 232 25.48 12.83 -0.50
N ARG A 233 24.66 12.18 -1.32
CA ARG A 233 24.40 10.73 -1.21
C ARG A 233 25.59 9.94 -1.73
N ARG A 234 25.85 8.78 -1.12
CA ARG A 234 26.77 7.73 -1.58
C ARG A 234 26.13 6.35 -1.41
N PRO A 235 26.51 5.36 -2.21
CA PRO A 235 26.28 3.96 -1.84
C PRO A 235 26.92 3.66 -0.47
N ALA A 236 26.16 3.05 0.43
CA ALA A 236 26.70 2.62 1.72
C ALA A 236 27.47 1.31 1.61
N VAL A 237 27.03 0.41 0.72
CA VAL A 237 27.61 -0.93 0.51
C VAL A 237 28.45 -1.00 -0.77
N LEU A 238 29.32 -2.01 -0.90
CA LEU A 238 30.09 -2.25 -2.13
C LEU A 238 29.21 -2.78 -3.27
N PRO A 239 29.62 -2.63 -4.54
CA PRO A 239 28.97 -3.31 -5.66
C PRO A 239 28.95 -4.82 -5.43
N ASN A 240 27.84 -5.49 -5.74
CA ASN A 240 27.65 -6.95 -5.56
C ASN A 240 27.83 -7.44 -4.11
N THR A 241 27.43 -6.64 -3.12
CA THR A 241 27.42 -7.08 -1.71
C THR A 241 26.47 -8.27 -1.55
N GLU A 242 27.04 -9.42 -1.22
CA GLU A 242 26.36 -10.70 -1.06
C GLU A 242 26.90 -11.44 0.15
N ILE A 243 26.00 -12.05 0.92
CA ILE A 243 26.30 -12.95 2.04
C ILE A 243 25.68 -14.31 1.72
N ILE A 244 26.52 -15.35 1.75
CA ILE A 244 26.08 -16.73 1.51
C ILE A 244 26.09 -17.49 2.84
N ILE A 245 24.99 -18.19 3.11
CA ILE A 245 24.87 -19.11 4.24
C ILE A 245 24.58 -20.51 3.71
N SER A 246 25.50 -21.44 3.94
CA SER A 246 25.35 -22.82 3.49
C SER A 246 24.52 -23.63 4.47
N ARG A 247 23.78 -24.64 3.99
CA ARG A 247 23.00 -25.56 4.84
C ARG A 247 23.83 -26.14 6.00
N ASN A 248 25.09 -26.49 5.75
CA ASN A 248 25.98 -27.10 6.74
C ASN A 248 26.35 -26.17 7.90
N GLU A 249 26.13 -24.85 7.74
CA GLU A 249 26.33 -23.86 8.80
C GLU A 249 25.08 -23.71 9.68
N LEU A 250 23.91 -24.17 9.23
CA LEU A 250 22.65 -24.03 9.95
C LEU A 250 22.60 -25.01 11.12
N VAL A 251 22.53 -24.48 12.33
CA VAL A 251 22.25 -25.23 13.55
C VAL A 251 21.01 -24.63 14.20
N SER A 252 19.99 -25.45 14.45
CA SER A 252 18.70 -24.97 14.98
C SER A 252 18.90 -24.17 16.28
N ARG A 253 18.33 -22.96 16.32
CA ARG A 253 18.41 -21.97 17.40
C ARG A 253 19.80 -21.36 17.64
N GLN A 254 20.76 -21.55 16.74
CA GLN A 254 22.06 -20.90 16.82
C GLN A 254 22.17 -19.78 15.78
N VAL A 255 22.38 -18.54 16.26
CA VAL A 255 22.46 -17.36 15.40
C VAL A 255 23.77 -17.36 14.61
N ILE A 256 23.68 -17.11 13.31
CA ILE A 256 24.84 -16.87 12.44
C ILE A 256 24.95 -15.37 12.22
N ARG A 257 26.14 -14.80 12.47
CA ARG A 257 26.41 -13.37 12.31
C ARG A 257 27.49 -13.16 11.24
N ARG A 258 27.22 -12.29 10.27
CA ARG A 258 28.14 -11.95 9.18
C ARG A 258 28.22 -10.43 9.06
N ASP A 259 29.37 -9.87 9.38
CA ASP A 259 29.64 -8.44 9.15
C ASP A 259 29.78 -8.20 7.64
N ILE A 260 29.18 -7.11 7.16
CA ILE A 260 29.25 -6.70 5.75
C ILE A 260 30.51 -5.88 5.54
N THR A 261 31.29 -6.21 4.51
CA THR A 261 32.44 -5.40 4.10
C THR A 261 31.99 -4.05 3.56
N MET A 262 32.36 -2.98 4.24
CA MET A 262 31.98 -1.61 3.90
C MET A 262 33.05 -0.94 3.01
N PRO A 263 32.68 0.06 2.19
CA PRO A 263 33.64 0.90 1.47
C PRO A 263 34.64 1.57 2.44
N GLU A 264 35.86 1.80 1.96
CA GLU A 264 36.91 2.43 2.76
C GLU A 264 36.47 3.79 3.31
N GLY A 265 36.72 4.03 4.59
CA GLY A 265 36.32 5.27 5.29
C GLY A 265 34.81 5.41 5.53
N SER A 266 34.02 4.36 5.33
CA SER A 266 32.59 4.37 5.68
C SER A 266 32.41 4.57 7.20
N PRO A 267 31.59 5.55 7.64
CA PRO A 267 31.20 5.69 9.03
C PRO A 267 30.13 4.67 9.45
N VAL A 268 29.56 3.92 8.51
CA VAL A 268 28.53 2.91 8.75
C VAL A 268 29.15 1.52 8.79
N SER A 269 28.73 0.71 9.76
CA SER A 269 28.98 -0.74 9.86
C SER A 269 27.65 -1.50 9.84
N LEU A 270 27.52 -2.49 8.96
CA LEU A 270 26.31 -3.30 8.80
C LEU A 270 26.59 -4.78 9.08
N ARG A 271 25.59 -5.50 9.56
CA ARG A 271 25.66 -6.94 9.84
C ARG A 271 24.39 -7.65 9.39
N ILE A 272 24.56 -8.85 8.84
CA ILE A 272 23.49 -9.83 8.67
C ILE A 272 23.48 -10.79 9.87
N GLU A 273 22.31 -10.97 10.47
CA GLU A 273 22.05 -11.97 11.51
C GLU A 273 20.99 -12.95 11.00
N ALA A 274 21.33 -14.24 10.94
CA ALA A 274 20.42 -15.30 10.54
C ALA A 274 20.04 -16.15 11.76
N PHE A 275 18.73 -16.29 11.99
CA PHE A 275 18.15 -17.06 13.09
C PHE A 275 17.49 -18.33 12.52
N PRO A 276 18.22 -19.46 12.45
CA PRO A 276 17.68 -20.73 12.00
C PRO A 276 16.83 -21.43 13.05
N ARG A 277 15.66 -21.92 12.64
CA ARG A 277 14.82 -22.84 13.42
C ARG A 277 14.38 -23.98 12.52
N GLN A 278 14.88 -25.18 12.81
CA GLN A 278 14.51 -26.38 12.07
C GLN A 278 13.05 -26.77 12.38
N ILE A 279 12.27 -27.08 11.35
CA ILE A 279 10.88 -27.53 11.49
C ILE A 279 10.84 -29.05 11.49
N GLN A 280 10.59 -29.65 12.66
CA GLN A 280 10.45 -31.09 12.78
C GLN A 280 9.15 -31.60 12.11
N PRO A 281 9.16 -32.82 11.54
CA PRO A 281 10.23 -33.82 11.54
C PRO A 281 11.22 -33.72 10.34
N ALA A 282 11.09 -32.72 9.47
CA ALA A 282 11.90 -32.62 8.26
C ALA A 282 13.29 -32.02 8.53
N GLU A 283 14.37 -32.77 8.26
CA GLU A 283 15.73 -32.30 8.51
C GLU A 283 16.20 -31.18 7.56
N ASP A 284 15.58 -31.12 6.39
CA ASP A 284 15.88 -30.18 5.30
C ASP A 284 15.02 -28.92 5.34
N LEU A 285 14.05 -28.83 6.26
CA LEU A 285 13.10 -27.73 6.35
C LEU A 285 13.46 -26.76 7.49
N TRP A 286 13.62 -25.49 7.13
CA TRP A 286 14.06 -24.44 8.04
C TRP A 286 13.08 -23.27 8.00
N LEU A 287 12.71 -22.77 9.18
CA LEU A 287 12.22 -21.42 9.35
C LEU A 287 13.43 -20.52 9.64
N LEU A 288 13.63 -19.51 8.81
CA LEU A 288 14.76 -18.59 8.93
C LEU A 288 14.28 -17.17 9.06
N THR A 289 14.84 -16.45 10.01
CA THR A 289 14.74 -14.99 10.08
C THR A 289 16.08 -14.39 9.70
N ILE A 290 16.11 -13.58 8.64
CA ILE A 290 17.28 -12.81 8.22
C ILE A 290 17.06 -11.37 8.64
N VAL A 291 18.01 -10.83 9.40
CA VAL A 291 17.98 -9.46 9.91
C VAL A 291 19.18 -8.69 9.38
N LEU A 292 18.92 -7.55 8.76
CA LEU A 292 19.92 -6.53 8.48
C LEU A 292 19.96 -5.54 9.63
N ARG A 293 21.11 -5.42 10.27
CA ARG A 293 21.36 -4.54 11.41
C ARG A 293 22.38 -3.47 11.04
N ASN A 294 22.10 -2.23 11.42
CA ASN A 294 23.11 -1.19 11.54
C ASN A 294 23.83 -1.36 12.89
N SER A 295 25.03 -1.92 12.85
CA SER A 295 25.87 -2.20 14.02
C SER A 295 26.89 -1.10 14.30
N THR A 296 26.70 0.08 13.70
CA THR A 296 27.57 1.24 13.91
C THR A 296 27.53 1.68 15.36
N GLN A 297 28.70 1.91 15.96
CA GLN A 297 28.81 2.50 17.29
C GLN A 297 28.79 4.03 17.18
N PHE A 298 28.15 4.69 18.14
CA PHE A 298 28.13 6.14 18.17
C PHE A 298 29.55 6.71 18.41
N HIS A 299 29.98 7.57 17.50
CA HIS A 299 31.20 8.36 17.62
C HIS A 299 30.85 9.84 17.68
N ASN A 300 31.24 10.53 18.75
CA ASN A 300 30.93 11.95 18.96
C ASN A 300 31.55 12.89 17.91
N GLU A 301 32.60 12.44 17.23
CA GLU A 301 33.30 13.20 16.18
C GLU A 301 32.63 13.10 14.81
N ILE A 302 31.76 12.10 14.61
CA ILE A 302 31.06 11.86 13.36
C ILE A 302 29.65 12.44 13.46
N GLU A 303 29.25 13.16 12.42
CA GLU A 303 27.89 13.68 12.32
C GLU A 303 26.88 12.52 12.35
N PRO A 304 25.92 12.47 13.30
CA PRO A 304 25.03 11.32 13.49
C PRO A 304 24.28 10.86 12.25
N ARG A 305 23.92 11.79 11.35
CA ARG A 305 23.19 11.48 10.11
C ARG A 305 24.06 10.74 9.09
N GLU A 306 25.38 10.80 9.19
CA GLU A 306 26.28 10.06 8.31
C GLU A 306 26.37 8.57 8.68
N MET A 307 25.99 8.22 9.91
CA MET A 307 26.01 6.85 10.43
C MET A 307 24.69 6.09 10.17
N ILE A 308 23.70 6.71 9.52
CA ILE A 308 22.40 6.12 9.19
C ILE A 308 22.46 5.44 7.82
N LEU A 309 21.89 4.23 7.71
CA LEU A 309 21.60 3.61 6.42
C LEU A 309 20.24 4.13 5.91
N TYR A 310 20.22 4.63 4.69
CA TYR A 310 19.03 5.13 4.00
C TYR A 310 18.64 4.18 2.85
N GLN A 311 17.37 4.23 2.43
CA GLN A 311 16.83 3.40 1.34
C GLN A 311 17.08 1.90 1.53
N THR A 312 16.85 1.44 2.77
CA THR A 312 17.18 0.07 3.18
C THR A 312 16.42 -0.96 2.36
N TYR A 313 17.17 -1.94 1.82
CA TYR A 313 16.62 -3.04 1.04
C TYR A 313 17.59 -4.23 1.04
N PHE A 314 17.05 -5.45 1.14
CA PHE A 314 17.81 -6.65 0.80
C PHE A 314 16.88 -7.70 0.18
N ASP A 315 17.44 -8.56 -0.66
CA ASP A 315 16.76 -9.71 -1.22
C ASP A 315 17.45 -11.01 -0.87
N VAL A 316 16.68 -12.10 -0.89
CA VAL A 316 17.14 -13.44 -0.56
C VAL A 316 16.73 -14.38 -1.68
N SER A 317 17.71 -15.07 -2.26
CA SER A 317 17.53 -16.19 -3.18
C SER A 317 18.03 -17.49 -2.56
N VAL A 318 17.56 -18.60 -3.11
CA VAL A 318 17.94 -19.94 -2.67
C VAL A 318 18.55 -20.69 -3.84
N ARG A 319 19.72 -21.28 -3.61
CA ARG A 319 20.37 -22.18 -4.55
C ARG A 319 20.28 -23.59 -4.03
N ASN A 320 19.86 -24.53 -4.89
CA ASN A 320 19.71 -25.94 -4.55
C ASN A 320 18.80 -26.14 -3.31
N GLY A 321 17.63 -25.51 -3.39
CA GLY A 321 16.57 -25.52 -2.39
C GLY A 321 15.35 -24.80 -2.96
N THR A 322 14.28 -24.74 -2.18
CA THR A 322 13.02 -24.09 -2.56
C THR A 322 12.46 -23.32 -1.38
N PHE A 323 11.90 -22.13 -1.63
CA PHE A 323 11.02 -21.51 -0.65
C PHE A 323 9.80 -22.42 -0.44
N GLU A 324 9.28 -22.40 0.77
CA GLU A 324 8.11 -23.17 1.19
C GLU A 324 7.09 -22.21 1.80
N LYS A 325 5.82 -22.61 1.82
CA LYS A 325 4.77 -21.80 2.46
C LYS A 325 5.15 -21.55 3.92
N TYR A 326 5.03 -20.30 4.34
CA TYR A 326 5.23 -19.93 5.73
C TYR A 326 4.26 -20.73 6.60
N PRO A 327 4.73 -21.37 7.69
CA PRO A 327 3.84 -22.10 8.58
C PRO A 327 2.93 -21.09 9.31
N GLU A 328 1.73 -20.86 8.77
CA GLU A 328 0.67 -20.18 9.50
C GLU A 328 0.37 -20.99 10.76
N SER A 329 0.02 -20.29 11.86
CA SER A 329 -0.26 -20.90 13.17
C SER A 329 -1.12 -22.14 12.98
N GLN A 330 -0.53 -23.32 13.20
CA GLN A 330 -1.11 -24.63 12.88
C GLN A 330 -2.19 -25.01 13.90
N ARG A 331 -3.18 -24.14 14.11
CA ARG A 331 -4.44 -24.60 14.69
C ARG A 331 -5.05 -25.59 13.71
N PRO A 332 -5.40 -26.81 14.14
CA PRO A 332 -6.20 -27.71 13.33
C PRO A 332 -7.37 -26.97 12.71
N PHE A 333 -7.72 -27.28 11.45
CA PHE A 333 -8.82 -26.60 10.76
C PHE A 333 -10.14 -26.72 11.54
N SER A 334 -10.32 -27.80 12.30
CA SER A 334 -11.45 -28.02 13.22
C SER A 334 -11.56 -27.01 14.36
N ASP A 335 -10.43 -26.39 14.72
CA ASP A 335 -10.31 -25.48 15.86
C ASP A 335 -10.43 -24.01 15.43
N LEU A 336 -10.53 -23.78 14.12
CA LEU A 336 -10.85 -22.50 13.53
C LEU A 336 -12.35 -22.26 13.62
N ASP A 337 -12.76 -21.02 13.88
CA ASP A 337 -14.17 -20.64 13.78
C ASP A 337 -14.66 -20.64 12.31
N GLN A 338 -15.96 -20.46 12.08
CA GLN A 338 -16.52 -20.53 10.73
C GLN A 338 -15.97 -19.46 9.77
N ASP A 339 -15.62 -18.28 10.28
CA ASP A 339 -15.09 -17.19 9.46
C ASP A 339 -13.63 -17.45 9.09
N GLU A 340 -12.82 -17.92 10.05
CA GLU A 340 -11.45 -18.40 9.81
C GLU A 340 -11.43 -19.57 8.80
N GLN A 341 -12.37 -20.51 8.91
CA GLN A 341 -12.52 -21.62 7.95
C GLN A 341 -12.91 -21.12 6.56
N ALA A 342 -13.82 -20.14 6.48
CA ALA A 342 -14.25 -19.52 5.22
C ALA A 342 -13.08 -18.80 4.54
N LEU A 343 -12.28 -18.04 5.29
CA LEU A 343 -11.08 -17.37 4.78
C LEU A 343 -10.05 -18.38 4.30
N ALA A 344 -9.78 -19.43 5.09
CA ALA A 344 -8.85 -20.48 4.70
C ALA A 344 -9.28 -21.22 3.41
N LEU A 345 -10.59 -21.40 3.17
CA LEU A 345 -11.10 -21.95 1.91
C LEU A 345 -10.94 -20.96 0.75
N LEU A 346 -11.36 -19.70 0.93
CA LEU A 346 -11.37 -18.66 -0.12
C LEU A 346 -9.96 -18.29 -0.57
N TYR A 347 -9.01 -18.25 0.37
CA TYR A 347 -7.62 -17.89 0.15
C TYR A 347 -6.68 -19.10 0.09
N ARG A 348 -7.17 -20.34 -0.03
CA ARG A 348 -6.35 -21.58 -0.05
C ARG A 348 -5.24 -21.60 -1.12
N GLU A 349 -5.45 -20.87 -2.21
CA GLU A 349 -4.50 -20.73 -3.33
C GLU A 349 -3.59 -19.49 -3.17
N SER A 350 -3.88 -18.63 -2.20
CA SER A 350 -2.98 -17.57 -1.73
C SER A 350 -2.12 -18.14 -0.61
N SER A 351 -0.84 -17.86 -0.60
CA SER A 351 0.04 -18.36 0.46
C SER A 351 1.06 -17.31 0.83
N THR A 352 1.30 -17.22 2.13
CA THR A 352 2.34 -16.38 2.70
C THR A 352 3.68 -17.08 2.50
N TRP A 353 4.65 -16.41 1.89
CA TRP A 353 5.99 -16.99 1.66
C TRP A 353 7.03 -16.39 2.61
N ALA A 354 6.81 -15.15 3.05
CA ALA A 354 7.64 -14.48 4.02
C ALA A 354 6.82 -13.49 4.86
N ILE A 355 7.31 -13.20 6.06
CA ILE A 355 6.77 -12.19 6.98
C ILE A 355 7.86 -11.15 7.22
N GLY A 356 7.52 -9.87 7.11
CA GLY A 356 8.45 -8.76 7.35
C GLY A 356 8.46 -8.32 8.81
N HIS A 357 9.62 -7.84 9.27
CA HIS A 357 9.89 -7.30 10.60
C HIS A 357 10.49 -5.90 10.45
N GLY A 358 9.79 -4.87 10.89
CA GLY A 358 10.16 -3.47 10.64
C GLY A 358 10.13 -3.06 9.15
N CYS A 359 9.64 -3.93 8.27
CA CYS A 359 9.49 -3.73 6.84
C CYS A 359 8.40 -4.65 6.29
N ALA A 360 8.03 -4.47 5.02
CA ALA A 360 7.22 -5.45 4.31
C ALA A 360 8.09 -6.55 3.71
N ALA A 361 7.57 -7.77 3.69
CA ALA A 361 8.12 -8.84 2.88
C ALA A 361 7.38 -8.92 1.54
N GLY A 362 8.14 -9.05 0.45
CA GLY A 362 7.61 -9.28 -0.89
C GLY A 362 8.31 -10.44 -1.57
N TRP A 363 7.72 -10.95 -2.66
CA TRP A 363 8.25 -12.10 -3.41
C TRP A 363 7.86 -12.04 -4.90
N ASP A 364 8.60 -12.77 -5.72
CA ASP A 364 8.48 -12.79 -7.18
C ASP A 364 7.45 -13.81 -7.69
N LEU A 365 6.22 -13.73 -7.18
CA LEU A 365 5.10 -14.56 -7.65
C LEU A 365 3.99 -13.69 -8.24
N GLU A 366 3.64 -13.94 -9.50
CA GLU A 366 2.45 -13.34 -10.10
C GLU A 366 1.16 -13.96 -9.53
N PRO A 367 0.10 -13.16 -9.31
CA PRO A 367 -1.20 -13.67 -8.88
C PRO A 367 -1.72 -14.76 -9.83
N GLY A 368 -2.05 -15.94 -9.29
CA GLY A 368 -2.62 -17.05 -10.06
C GLY A 368 -1.60 -18.01 -10.67
N GLN A 369 -0.29 -17.76 -10.51
CA GLN A 369 0.72 -18.77 -10.83
C GLN A 369 0.95 -19.69 -9.63
N SER A 370 0.91 -21.00 -9.86
CA SER A 370 1.30 -22.03 -8.85
C SER A 370 2.82 -22.28 -8.82
N SER A 371 3.61 -21.38 -9.42
CA SER A 371 5.06 -21.46 -9.51
C SER A 371 5.70 -21.35 -8.12
N SER A 372 6.85 -21.98 -7.93
CA SER A 372 7.69 -21.78 -6.75
C SER A 372 8.26 -20.35 -6.75
N VAL A 373 8.23 -19.67 -5.61
CA VAL A 373 8.96 -18.41 -5.40
C VAL A 373 10.46 -18.64 -5.60
N SER A 374 11.15 -17.72 -6.28
CA SER A 374 12.61 -17.75 -6.47
C SER A 374 13.34 -16.64 -5.71
N LEU A 375 12.64 -15.57 -5.37
CA LEU A 375 13.19 -14.42 -4.67
C LEU A 375 12.17 -13.88 -3.66
N ILE A 376 12.64 -13.66 -2.44
CA ILE A 376 11.92 -12.88 -1.43
C ILE A 376 12.73 -11.64 -1.08
N TYR A 377 12.10 -10.59 -0.58
CA TYR A 377 12.80 -9.35 -0.27
C TYR A 377 12.17 -8.56 0.85
N ALA A 378 13.00 -7.79 1.54
CA ALA A 378 12.62 -6.78 2.51
C ALA A 378 12.45 -5.43 1.78
N ASP A 379 11.24 -4.91 1.73
CA ASP A 379 10.93 -3.59 1.17
C ASP A 379 10.21 -2.71 2.20
N VAL A 380 10.63 -1.47 2.31
CA VAL A 380 10.09 -0.47 3.23
C VAL A 380 8.86 0.25 2.65
N LEU A 381 8.62 0.13 1.33
CA LEU A 381 7.44 0.68 0.66
C LEU A 381 6.97 -0.28 -0.45
N PRO A 382 6.36 -1.43 -0.12
CA PRO A 382 5.95 -2.40 -1.12
C PRO A 382 4.85 -1.82 -2.02
N SER A 383 4.75 -2.34 -3.25
CA SER A 383 3.66 -2.01 -4.17
C SER A 383 3.22 -3.27 -4.90
N VAL A 384 1.92 -3.53 -4.90
CA VAL A 384 1.31 -4.71 -5.50
C VAL A 384 0.18 -4.29 -6.42
N GLN A 385 0.09 -4.94 -7.58
CA GLN A 385 -1.05 -4.81 -8.46
C GLN A 385 -2.12 -5.83 -8.06
N LEU A 386 -3.30 -5.33 -7.69
CA LEU A 386 -4.46 -6.19 -7.48
C LEU A 386 -5.13 -6.51 -8.82
N PRO A 387 -5.57 -7.76 -9.03
CA PRO A 387 -6.37 -8.12 -10.21
C PRO A 387 -7.59 -7.21 -10.36
N SER A 388 -7.89 -6.79 -11.59
CA SER A 388 -9.09 -6.01 -11.88
C SER A 388 -10.31 -6.93 -11.87
N MET A 389 -11.35 -6.58 -11.12
CA MET A 389 -12.65 -7.26 -11.18
C MET A 389 -13.58 -6.55 -12.16
N THR A 390 -14.15 -7.31 -13.12
CA THR A 390 -15.21 -6.79 -13.99
C THR A 390 -16.59 -7.25 -13.49
N PRO A 391 -17.58 -6.34 -13.39
CA PRO A 391 -18.97 -6.70 -13.09
C PRO A 391 -19.72 -7.22 -14.33
N GLU A 392 -19.08 -7.21 -15.51
CA GLU A 392 -19.70 -7.61 -16.77
C GLU A 392 -19.81 -9.13 -16.84
N ILE A 393 -21.02 -9.60 -17.14
CA ILE A 393 -21.31 -11.00 -17.35
C ILE A 393 -21.58 -11.24 -18.83
N LYS A 394 -21.11 -12.39 -19.33
CA LYS A 394 -21.26 -12.81 -20.72
C LYS A 394 -22.08 -14.09 -20.82
N ASP A 395 -22.78 -14.24 -21.93
CA ASP A 395 -23.51 -15.46 -22.24
C ASP A 395 -22.59 -16.56 -22.78
N GLY A 396 -23.16 -17.71 -23.15
CA GLY A 396 -22.38 -18.86 -23.63
C GLY A 396 -21.62 -18.60 -24.93
N ASN A 397 -21.99 -17.56 -25.67
CA ASN A 397 -21.40 -17.14 -26.94
C ASN A 397 -20.46 -15.94 -26.76
N GLY A 398 -20.22 -15.49 -25.52
CA GLY A 398 -19.37 -14.34 -25.21
C GLY A 398 -20.06 -12.99 -25.33
N ASN A 399 -21.37 -12.93 -25.60
CA ASN A 399 -22.09 -11.66 -25.69
C ASN A 399 -22.42 -11.12 -24.29
N PRO A 400 -22.31 -9.81 -24.03
CA PRO A 400 -22.65 -9.24 -22.74
C PRO A 400 -24.15 -9.42 -22.44
N ILE A 401 -24.48 -9.76 -21.20
CA ILE A 401 -25.87 -9.74 -20.72
C ILE A 401 -26.15 -8.31 -20.23
N LEU A 402 -26.90 -7.56 -21.03
CA LEU A 402 -27.25 -6.17 -20.75
C LEU A 402 -28.57 -6.12 -19.97
N LEU A 403 -28.58 -5.38 -18.88
CA LEU A 403 -29.75 -5.17 -18.02
C LEU A 403 -30.16 -3.70 -18.14
N SER A 404 -30.92 -3.38 -19.19
CA SER A 404 -31.29 -2.01 -19.54
C SER A 404 -32.28 -1.41 -18.53
N MET A 405 -31.87 -0.32 -17.86
CA MET A 405 -32.73 0.46 -16.98
C MET A 405 -33.98 0.99 -17.72
N ARG A 406 -33.85 1.35 -19.00
CA ARG A 406 -35.00 1.79 -19.82
C ARG A 406 -36.01 0.66 -19.98
N GLU A 407 -35.55 -0.51 -20.43
CA GLU A 407 -36.44 -1.66 -20.65
C GLU A 407 -37.10 -2.12 -19.34
N LEU A 408 -36.37 -2.03 -18.22
CA LEU A 408 -36.89 -2.36 -16.89
C LEU A 408 -37.83 -1.28 -16.33
N ALA A 409 -37.65 0.00 -16.69
CA ALA A 409 -38.59 1.07 -16.37
C ALA A 409 -39.93 0.88 -17.11
N GLU A 410 -39.90 0.20 -18.25
CA GLU A 410 -41.07 -0.11 -19.08
C GLU A 410 -41.51 -1.58 -18.94
N LEU A 411 -41.11 -2.26 -17.85
CA LEU A 411 -41.33 -3.69 -17.65
C LEU A 411 -42.80 -4.10 -17.95
N PRO A 412 -43.04 -4.98 -18.95
CA PRO A 412 -44.39 -5.37 -19.35
C PRO A 412 -45.10 -6.22 -18.30
N GLU A 413 -46.42 -6.05 -18.18
CA GLU A 413 -47.25 -6.80 -17.22
C GLU A 413 -47.35 -8.29 -17.53
N GLY A 414 -47.29 -8.66 -18.81
CA GLY A 414 -47.46 -10.05 -19.24
C GLY A 414 -46.38 -11.02 -18.73
N GLY A 415 -45.26 -10.52 -18.19
CA GLY A 415 -44.16 -11.40 -17.76
C GLY A 415 -43.31 -11.93 -18.92
N HIS A 416 -43.41 -11.32 -20.10
CA HIS A 416 -42.68 -11.69 -21.31
C HIS A 416 -42.11 -10.45 -22.01
N GLY A 417 -41.06 -10.66 -22.80
CA GLY A 417 -40.34 -9.62 -23.53
C GLY A 417 -38.84 -9.57 -23.20
N PRO A 418 -38.08 -8.70 -23.87
CA PRO A 418 -36.61 -8.65 -23.74
C PRO A 418 -36.12 -8.40 -22.31
N ALA A 419 -36.78 -7.50 -21.57
CA ALA A 419 -36.45 -7.18 -20.17
C ALA A 419 -36.57 -8.40 -19.25
N TRP A 420 -37.66 -9.16 -19.37
CA TRP A 420 -37.90 -10.38 -18.60
C TRP A 420 -36.86 -11.46 -18.96
N GLN A 421 -36.60 -11.65 -20.25
CA GLN A 421 -35.58 -12.60 -20.73
C GLN A 421 -34.19 -12.26 -20.19
N ALA A 422 -33.84 -10.97 -20.09
CA ALA A 422 -32.55 -10.54 -19.55
C ALA A 422 -32.39 -10.89 -18.06
N ILE A 423 -33.43 -10.65 -17.24
CA ILE A 423 -33.44 -11.02 -15.82
C ILE A 423 -33.41 -12.54 -15.66
N GLU A 424 -34.22 -13.29 -16.41
CA GLU A 424 -34.27 -14.75 -16.33
C GLU A 424 -32.93 -15.38 -16.74
N LYS A 425 -32.30 -14.85 -17.79
CA LYS A 425 -30.97 -15.30 -18.25
C LYS A 425 -29.89 -15.04 -17.20
N LEU A 426 -29.96 -13.94 -16.46
CA LEU A 426 -29.07 -13.67 -15.31
C LEU A 426 -29.22 -14.77 -14.24
N VAL A 427 -30.45 -15.09 -13.84
CA VAL A 427 -30.75 -16.09 -12.81
C VAL A 427 -30.34 -17.49 -13.24
N GLU A 428 -30.66 -17.88 -14.46
CA GLU A 428 -30.27 -19.17 -15.04
C GLU A 428 -28.73 -19.33 -15.07
N LYS A 429 -28.01 -18.26 -15.41
CA LYS A 429 -26.54 -18.27 -15.40
C LYS A 429 -25.97 -18.43 -14.00
N TYR A 430 -26.57 -17.79 -13.01
CA TYR A 430 -26.14 -17.93 -11.62
C TYR A 430 -26.41 -19.35 -11.10
N GLU A 431 -27.57 -19.93 -11.38
CA GLU A 431 -27.88 -21.33 -11.04
C GLU A 431 -26.87 -22.31 -11.66
N ARG A 432 -26.61 -22.18 -12.98
CA ARG A 432 -25.62 -23.03 -13.66
C ARG A 432 -24.21 -22.86 -13.07
N TRP A 433 -23.86 -21.65 -12.61
CA TRP A 433 -22.59 -21.41 -11.93
C TRP A 433 -22.54 -22.15 -10.58
N ILE A 434 -23.60 -22.09 -9.76
CA ILE A 434 -23.68 -22.82 -8.48
C ILE A 434 -23.55 -24.32 -8.71
N ILE A 435 -24.27 -24.89 -9.69
CA ILE A 435 -24.18 -26.32 -10.04
C ILE A 435 -22.73 -26.70 -10.38
N ARG A 436 -22.06 -25.90 -11.22
CA ARG A 436 -20.66 -26.13 -11.59
C ARG A 436 -19.72 -26.04 -10.38
N GLN A 437 -19.95 -25.11 -9.45
CA GLN A 437 -19.15 -25.03 -8.22
C GLN A 437 -19.36 -26.26 -7.32
N ARG A 438 -20.59 -26.79 -7.24
CA ARG A 438 -20.87 -28.05 -6.53
C ARG A 438 -20.15 -29.24 -7.14
N GLU A 439 -20.11 -29.34 -8.47
CA GLU A 439 -19.34 -30.37 -9.18
C GLU A 439 -17.83 -30.29 -8.90
N GLN A 440 -17.32 -29.12 -8.53
CA GLN A 440 -15.91 -28.88 -8.19
C GLN A 440 -15.56 -29.22 -6.74
N LEU A 441 -16.54 -29.46 -5.85
CA LEU A 441 -16.30 -29.82 -4.44
C LEU A 441 -15.44 -31.09 -4.28
N GLN A 442 -15.48 -32.00 -5.26
CA GLN A 442 -14.62 -33.19 -5.27
C GLN A 442 -13.12 -32.86 -5.27
N ASN A 443 -12.74 -31.71 -5.85
CA ASN A 443 -11.35 -31.23 -5.92
C ASN A 443 -10.92 -30.46 -4.66
N ILE A 444 -11.85 -30.17 -3.75
CA ILE A 444 -11.57 -29.46 -2.49
C ILE A 444 -11.13 -30.48 -1.43
N PRO A 445 -10.08 -30.20 -0.64
CA PRO A 445 -9.64 -31.04 0.47
C PRO A 445 -10.80 -31.39 1.40
N GLU A 446 -10.89 -32.65 1.83
CA GLU A 446 -12.02 -33.18 2.61
C GLU A 446 -12.37 -32.33 3.83
N LYS A 447 -11.34 -31.88 4.57
CA LYS A 447 -11.49 -31.01 5.75
C LYS A 447 -12.22 -29.69 5.47
N MET A 448 -12.19 -29.17 4.24
CA MET A 448 -12.81 -27.91 3.84
C MET A 448 -14.17 -28.10 3.13
N ARG A 449 -14.60 -29.34 2.86
CA ARG A 449 -15.82 -29.58 2.07
C ARG A 449 -17.09 -29.11 2.76
N ALA A 450 -17.18 -29.27 4.08
CA ALA A 450 -18.35 -28.85 4.85
C ALA A 450 -18.58 -27.33 4.74
N ILE A 451 -17.53 -26.52 4.92
CA ILE A 451 -17.65 -25.06 4.78
C ILE A 451 -17.92 -24.64 3.33
N ALA A 452 -17.32 -25.34 2.35
CA ALA A 452 -17.58 -25.08 0.93
C ALA A 452 -19.04 -25.38 0.54
N ASP A 453 -19.62 -26.45 1.07
CA ASP A 453 -21.02 -26.80 0.86
C ASP A 453 -21.95 -25.75 1.48
N ALA A 454 -21.68 -25.34 2.73
CA ALA A 454 -22.41 -24.27 3.41
C ALA A 454 -22.35 -22.91 2.66
N HIS A 455 -21.24 -22.59 1.98
CA HIS A 455 -21.15 -21.41 1.10
C HIS A 455 -22.08 -21.54 -0.11
N LEU A 456 -22.18 -22.73 -0.71
CA LEU A 456 -23.03 -22.98 -1.86
C LEU A 456 -24.51 -23.10 -1.49
N ASP A 457 -24.82 -23.50 -0.25
CA ASP A 457 -26.17 -23.41 0.31
C ASP A 457 -26.60 -21.95 0.43
N ARG A 458 -25.75 -21.08 1.00
CA ARG A 458 -26.02 -19.62 1.03
C ARG A 458 -26.20 -19.03 -0.38
N CYS A 459 -25.45 -19.50 -1.37
CA CYS A 459 -25.66 -19.09 -2.78
C CYS A 459 -27.03 -19.54 -3.31
N ASN A 460 -27.48 -20.74 -2.96
CA ASN A 460 -28.80 -21.24 -3.32
C ASN A 460 -29.93 -20.44 -2.64
N ASP A 461 -29.74 -20.04 -1.37
CA ASP A 461 -30.69 -19.18 -0.67
C ASP A 461 -30.82 -17.82 -1.37
N CYS A 462 -29.69 -17.22 -1.76
CA CYS A 462 -29.68 -16.02 -2.60
C CYS A 462 -30.44 -16.25 -3.92
N LEU A 463 -30.16 -17.36 -4.62
CA LEU A 463 -30.85 -17.71 -5.86
C LEU A 463 -32.37 -17.85 -5.66
N TYR A 464 -32.80 -18.48 -4.57
CA TYR A 464 -34.21 -18.62 -4.20
C TYR A 464 -34.86 -17.26 -4.00
N ARG A 465 -34.25 -16.37 -3.20
CA ARG A 465 -34.74 -15.01 -2.94
C ARG A 465 -34.84 -14.18 -4.22
N ILE A 466 -33.85 -14.26 -5.11
CA ILE A 466 -33.92 -13.60 -6.44
C ILE A 466 -35.13 -14.11 -7.24
N ARG A 467 -35.37 -15.44 -7.26
CA ARG A 467 -36.52 -16.04 -7.95
C ARG A 467 -37.84 -15.59 -7.35
N ARG A 468 -37.93 -15.51 -6.02
CA ARG A 468 -39.10 -14.97 -5.31
C ARG A 468 -39.38 -13.52 -5.70
N GLY A 469 -38.35 -12.67 -5.77
CA GLY A 469 -38.47 -11.31 -6.29
C GLY A 469 -39.06 -11.24 -7.71
N ILE A 470 -38.60 -12.11 -8.62
CA ILE A 470 -39.14 -12.19 -9.99
C ILE A 470 -40.63 -12.58 -9.99
N VAL A 471 -41.02 -13.55 -9.15
CA VAL A 471 -42.43 -13.96 -9.00
C VAL A 471 -43.28 -12.80 -8.49
N LEU A 472 -42.82 -12.07 -7.47
CA LEU A 472 -43.51 -10.89 -6.93
C LEU A 472 -43.71 -9.80 -7.99
N LEU A 473 -42.72 -9.57 -8.87
CA LEU A 473 -42.87 -8.62 -9.98
C LEU A 473 -43.96 -9.02 -10.99
N ARG A 474 -44.25 -10.32 -11.14
CA ARG A 474 -45.34 -10.80 -12.00
C ARG A 474 -46.70 -10.67 -11.31
N GLU A 475 -46.76 -11.05 -10.04
CA GLU A 475 -48.02 -11.21 -9.30
C GLU A 475 -48.53 -9.90 -8.69
N ASN A 476 -47.64 -8.99 -8.28
CA ASN A 476 -48.01 -7.78 -7.55
C ASN A 476 -47.76 -6.50 -8.36
N GLU A 477 -48.85 -5.80 -8.71
CA GLU A 477 -48.80 -4.57 -9.49
C GLU A 477 -48.03 -3.44 -8.79
N ASN A 478 -48.19 -3.29 -7.47
CA ASN A 478 -47.54 -2.23 -6.71
C ASN A 478 -46.02 -2.44 -6.64
N ILE A 479 -45.58 -3.68 -6.40
CA ILE A 479 -44.15 -4.04 -6.41
C ILE A 479 -43.57 -3.80 -7.80
N ARG A 480 -44.27 -4.25 -8.86
CA ARG A 480 -43.84 -4.00 -10.24
C ARG A 480 -43.77 -2.51 -10.57
N ARG A 481 -44.74 -1.70 -10.11
CA ARG A 481 -44.75 -0.26 -10.31
C ARG A 481 -43.59 0.44 -9.59
N ALA A 482 -43.33 0.09 -8.33
CA ALA A 482 -42.17 0.60 -7.59
C ALA A 482 -40.85 0.23 -8.29
N PHE A 483 -40.72 -1.01 -8.76
CA PHE A 483 -39.57 -1.46 -9.55
C PHE A 483 -39.37 -0.60 -10.81
N LYS A 484 -40.43 -0.36 -11.58
CA LYS A 484 -40.39 0.48 -12.79
C LYS A 484 -39.94 1.91 -12.46
N LEU A 485 -40.47 2.50 -11.39
CA LEU A 485 -40.10 3.84 -10.94
C LEU A 485 -38.65 3.92 -10.46
N ALA A 486 -38.16 2.90 -9.75
CA ALA A 486 -36.77 2.81 -9.31
C ALA A 486 -35.81 2.82 -10.52
N ASN A 487 -36.11 2.00 -11.54
CA ASN A 487 -35.34 1.95 -12.78
C ASN A 487 -35.36 3.29 -13.53
N LEU A 488 -36.53 3.91 -13.64
CA LEU A 488 -36.69 5.22 -14.27
C LEU A 488 -35.89 6.31 -13.55
N ALA A 489 -36.01 6.40 -12.22
CA ALA A 489 -35.30 7.38 -11.41
C ALA A 489 -33.79 7.25 -11.55
N MET A 490 -33.27 6.01 -11.48
CA MET A 490 -31.85 5.74 -11.64
C MET A 490 -31.34 6.09 -13.04
N PHE A 491 -32.15 5.83 -14.07
CA PHE A 491 -31.78 6.17 -15.44
C PHE A 491 -31.75 7.69 -15.67
N LEU A 492 -32.77 8.42 -15.21
CA LEU A 492 -32.82 9.88 -15.26
C LEU A 492 -31.63 10.50 -14.52
N GLN A 493 -31.26 9.93 -13.37
CA GLN A 493 -30.07 10.38 -12.63
C GLN A 493 -28.77 10.17 -13.41
N GLN A 494 -28.63 9.05 -14.14
CA GLN A 494 -27.47 8.84 -15.01
C GLN A 494 -27.43 9.82 -16.18
N ILE A 495 -28.56 10.11 -16.82
CA ILE A 495 -28.65 11.14 -17.86
C ILE A 495 -28.21 12.50 -17.29
N ALA A 496 -28.75 12.87 -16.12
CA ALA A 496 -28.45 14.14 -15.48
C ALA A 496 -26.96 14.34 -15.16
N THR A 497 -26.29 13.27 -14.71
CA THR A 497 -24.91 13.37 -14.18
C THR A 497 -23.83 13.04 -15.20
N LYS A 498 -24.14 12.21 -16.21
CA LYS A 498 -23.14 11.72 -17.17
C LYS A 498 -23.26 12.34 -18.55
N GLN A 499 -24.47 12.69 -18.98
CA GLN A 499 -24.74 13.24 -20.32
C GLN A 499 -24.91 14.76 -20.30
N LEU A 500 -25.69 15.28 -19.34
CA LEU A 500 -25.94 16.71 -19.26
C LEU A 500 -24.69 17.44 -18.74
N LYS A 501 -24.39 18.57 -19.37
CA LYS A 501 -23.27 19.45 -19.00
C LYS A 501 -23.80 20.69 -18.29
N GLU A 502 -23.00 21.22 -17.37
CA GLU A 502 -23.28 22.51 -16.75
C GLU A 502 -23.36 23.61 -17.82
N ARG A 503 -24.39 24.47 -17.69
CA ARG A 503 -24.57 25.60 -18.60
C ARG A 503 -23.73 26.78 -18.13
N PRO A 504 -22.87 27.38 -18.98
CA PRO A 504 -22.09 28.53 -18.59
C PRO A 504 -23.02 29.70 -18.24
N LEU A 505 -22.61 30.51 -17.27
CA LEU A 505 -23.38 31.69 -16.89
C LEU A 505 -22.97 32.90 -17.74
N GLN A 506 -23.97 33.61 -18.28
CA GLN A 506 -23.80 34.87 -18.97
C GLN A 506 -24.42 36.02 -18.19
N TRP A 507 -23.79 37.19 -18.24
CA TRP A 507 -24.33 38.38 -17.60
C TRP A 507 -25.50 38.95 -18.41
N ASN A 508 -26.67 39.08 -17.80
CA ASN A 508 -27.82 39.76 -18.40
C ASN A 508 -27.83 41.24 -17.96
N PRO A 509 -27.48 42.20 -18.84
CA PRO A 509 -27.35 43.61 -18.46
C PRO A 509 -28.70 44.28 -18.14
N VAL A 510 -29.81 43.78 -18.70
CA VAL A 510 -31.15 44.32 -18.45
C VAL A 510 -31.65 43.92 -17.07
N ARG A 511 -31.48 42.64 -16.71
CA ARG A 511 -31.90 42.11 -15.40
C ARG A 511 -30.85 42.30 -14.30
N ARG A 512 -29.61 42.67 -14.66
CA ARG A 512 -28.45 42.80 -13.76
C ARG A 512 -28.20 41.54 -12.93
N ILE A 513 -28.33 40.37 -13.54
CA ILE A 513 -28.07 39.07 -12.93
C ILE A 513 -27.32 38.17 -13.91
N ALA A 514 -26.56 37.22 -13.37
CA ALA A 514 -26.03 36.11 -14.17
C ALA A 514 -27.17 35.12 -14.46
N VAL A 515 -27.31 34.71 -15.73
CA VAL A 515 -28.29 33.71 -16.17
C VAL A 515 -27.58 32.59 -16.93
N PRO A 516 -28.04 31.34 -16.86
CA PRO A 516 -27.50 30.28 -17.69
C PRO A 516 -27.65 30.58 -19.18
N ASP A 517 -26.61 30.30 -19.95
CA ASP A 517 -26.62 30.39 -21.41
C ASP A 517 -27.16 29.10 -22.06
N GLY A 518 -27.79 29.25 -23.22
CA GLY A 518 -28.40 28.15 -23.97
C GLY A 518 -29.71 27.58 -23.40
N THR A 519 -30.33 26.70 -24.19
CA THR A 519 -31.58 26.03 -23.85
C THR A 519 -31.40 25.06 -22.69
N HIS A 520 -32.30 25.10 -21.71
CA HIS A 520 -32.35 24.08 -20.67
C HIS A 520 -32.84 22.76 -21.25
N LEU A 521 -32.07 21.70 -21.05
CA LEU A 521 -32.46 20.34 -21.39
C LEU A 521 -32.55 19.53 -20.10
N SER A 522 -33.74 19.02 -19.78
CA SER A 522 -33.96 18.18 -18.62
C SER A 522 -33.70 16.69 -18.92
N PRO A 523 -33.32 15.89 -17.92
CA PRO A 523 -33.19 14.44 -18.09
C PRO A 523 -34.48 13.79 -18.63
N TRP A 524 -35.64 14.31 -18.23
CA TRP A 524 -36.94 13.83 -18.69
C TRP A 524 -37.15 14.04 -20.19
N GLU A 525 -36.78 15.22 -20.71
CA GLU A 525 -36.88 15.50 -22.15
C GLU A 525 -35.98 14.58 -22.97
N VAL A 526 -34.73 14.34 -22.52
CA VAL A 526 -33.82 13.38 -23.15
C VAL A 526 -34.44 11.98 -23.18
N PHE A 527 -35.00 11.53 -22.04
CA PHE A 527 -35.62 10.22 -21.92
C PHE A 527 -36.83 10.06 -22.85
N VAL A 528 -37.76 11.01 -22.88
CA VAL A 528 -38.96 10.92 -23.71
C VAL A 528 -38.64 11.01 -25.21
N GLN A 529 -37.59 11.74 -25.58
CA GLN A 529 -37.17 11.89 -26.98
C GLN A 529 -36.22 10.79 -27.48
N HIS A 530 -35.87 9.81 -26.62
CA HIS A 530 -34.90 8.75 -26.93
C HIS A 530 -33.53 9.29 -27.39
N GLN A 531 -33.03 10.32 -26.70
CA GLN A 531 -31.78 11.02 -27.02
C GLN A 531 -30.64 10.71 -26.04
N GLU A 532 -30.76 9.64 -25.24
CA GLU A 532 -29.69 9.19 -24.36
C GLU A 532 -28.42 8.78 -25.12
N GLU A 533 -27.25 9.01 -24.53
CA GLU A 533 -25.98 8.52 -25.09
C GLU A 533 -25.86 6.98 -24.99
N VAL A 534 -25.26 6.37 -26.00
CA VAL A 534 -25.02 4.93 -26.05
C VAL A 534 -24.11 4.50 -24.90
N GLY A 535 -24.52 3.46 -24.15
CA GLY A 535 -23.77 2.93 -23.00
C GLY A 535 -24.23 3.47 -21.64
N LEU A 536 -25.16 4.42 -21.61
CA LEU A 536 -25.85 4.81 -20.38
C LEU A 536 -27.00 3.85 -20.04
N GLY A 537 -27.38 3.82 -18.76
CA GLY A 537 -28.61 3.15 -18.35
C GLY A 537 -28.55 1.63 -18.35
N SER A 538 -27.39 1.03 -18.09
CA SER A 538 -27.27 -0.42 -17.88
C SER A 538 -26.91 -0.72 -16.43
N TRP A 539 -27.62 -1.67 -15.83
CA TRP A 539 -27.25 -2.22 -14.54
C TRP A 539 -26.13 -3.24 -14.66
N ARG A 540 -25.30 -3.30 -13.63
CA ARG A 540 -24.41 -4.42 -13.36
C ARG A 540 -25.22 -5.58 -12.79
N ALA A 541 -24.83 -6.80 -13.14
CA ALA A 541 -25.54 -8.02 -12.75
C ALA A 541 -25.82 -8.11 -11.24
N PHE A 542 -24.80 -7.84 -10.41
CA PHE A 542 -24.95 -7.91 -8.95
C PHE A 542 -25.93 -6.85 -8.41
N GLN A 543 -26.08 -5.69 -9.06
CA GLN A 543 -26.99 -4.64 -8.61
C GLN A 543 -28.45 -5.08 -8.77
N ILE A 544 -28.79 -5.66 -9.93
CA ILE A 544 -30.13 -6.20 -10.17
C ILE A 544 -30.39 -7.45 -9.34
N ALA A 545 -29.41 -8.34 -9.19
CA ALA A 545 -29.55 -9.50 -8.31
C ALA A 545 -29.87 -9.07 -6.87
N PHE A 546 -29.14 -8.08 -6.35
CA PHE A 546 -29.38 -7.51 -5.02
C PHE A 546 -30.77 -6.88 -4.89
N LEU A 547 -31.19 -6.09 -5.90
CA LEU A 547 -32.52 -5.49 -5.90
C LEU A 547 -33.62 -6.56 -5.87
N LEU A 548 -33.51 -7.58 -6.73
CA LEU A 548 -34.49 -8.66 -6.84
C LEU A 548 -34.58 -9.50 -5.56
N MET A 549 -33.44 -9.87 -4.95
CA MET A 549 -33.45 -10.68 -3.72
C MET A 549 -33.99 -9.92 -2.50
N SER A 550 -33.98 -8.58 -2.53
CA SER A 550 -34.47 -7.76 -1.42
C SER A 550 -35.98 -7.52 -1.48
N LEU A 551 -36.66 -7.81 -2.60
CA LEU A 551 -38.04 -7.40 -2.81
C LEU A 551 -39.02 -7.99 -1.81
N GLU A 552 -38.89 -9.27 -1.48
CA GLU A 552 -39.82 -9.94 -0.55
C GLU A 552 -39.70 -9.35 0.86
N GLY A 553 -38.49 -9.22 1.38
CA GLY A 553 -38.23 -8.63 2.70
C GLY A 553 -38.63 -7.16 2.82
N VAL A 554 -38.53 -6.37 1.74
CA VAL A 554 -38.91 -4.94 1.80
C VAL A 554 -40.40 -4.73 1.56
N ALA A 555 -41.02 -5.48 0.65
CA ALA A 555 -42.42 -5.30 0.28
C ALA A 555 -43.40 -5.97 1.25
N ASP A 556 -43.00 -7.05 1.93
CA ASP A 556 -43.83 -7.77 2.90
C ASP A 556 -43.32 -7.54 4.33
N GLY A 557 -44.22 -7.11 5.22
CA GLY A 557 -43.92 -6.86 6.64
C GLY A 557 -43.76 -8.14 7.45
N GLU A 558 -44.38 -9.24 7.01
CA GLU A 558 -44.39 -10.53 7.70
C GLU A 558 -43.32 -11.50 7.14
N SER A 559 -42.56 -11.07 6.13
CA SER A 559 -41.51 -11.89 5.55
C SER A 559 -40.35 -12.11 6.53
N THR A 560 -39.88 -13.35 6.61
CA THR A 560 -38.69 -13.72 7.39
C THR A 560 -37.42 -13.01 6.91
N ASP A 561 -37.40 -12.55 5.65
CA ASP A 561 -36.27 -11.79 5.10
C ASP A 561 -36.08 -10.43 5.81
N ARG A 562 -37.07 -9.93 6.57
CA ARG A 562 -36.95 -8.71 7.39
C ARG A 562 -35.85 -8.77 8.43
N GLU A 563 -35.48 -9.96 8.87
CA GLU A 563 -34.42 -10.17 9.87
C GLU A 563 -33.01 -10.21 9.23
N ILE A 564 -32.92 -10.15 7.89
CA ILE A 564 -31.67 -10.30 7.14
C ILE A 564 -31.11 -8.92 6.75
N VAL A 565 -29.81 -8.70 7.00
CA VAL A 565 -29.06 -7.54 6.53
C VAL A 565 -28.07 -7.97 5.46
N ASP A 566 -28.41 -7.73 4.19
CA ASP A 566 -27.54 -8.04 3.05
C ASP A 566 -26.54 -6.90 2.77
N LEU A 567 -25.26 -7.25 2.61
CA LEU A 567 -24.19 -6.32 2.30
C LEU A 567 -23.53 -6.66 0.96
N ILE A 568 -23.44 -5.68 0.07
CA ILE A 568 -22.72 -5.83 -1.21
C ILE A 568 -21.22 -5.65 -0.98
N TRP A 569 -20.47 -6.75 -1.06
CA TRP A 569 -19.01 -6.75 -1.06
C TRP A 569 -18.44 -6.68 -2.48
N PHE A 570 -18.21 -5.47 -2.98
CA PHE A 570 -17.59 -5.22 -4.29
C PHE A 570 -16.61 -4.03 -4.17
N PRO A 571 -15.46 -4.01 -4.88
CA PRO A 571 -14.49 -2.91 -4.82
C PRO A 571 -15.11 -1.51 -5.00
N THR A 572 -14.47 -0.49 -4.42
CA THR A 572 -14.93 0.91 -4.45
C THR A 572 -15.06 1.48 -5.88
N GLY A 573 -16.01 2.40 -6.05
CA GLY A 573 -16.42 2.90 -7.38
C GLY A 573 -17.11 1.84 -8.25
N GLY A 574 -17.61 0.76 -7.64
CA GLY A 574 -18.21 -0.40 -8.31
C GLY A 574 -19.71 -0.31 -8.57
N GLY A 575 -20.37 0.79 -8.22
CA GLY A 575 -21.82 0.93 -8.38
C GLY A 575 -22.66 0.39 -7.20
N LYS A 576 -22.10 0.28 -5.99
CA LYS A 576 -22.86 -0.27 -4.83
C LYS A 576 -24.04 0.61 -4.44
N THR A 577 -23.83 1.93 -4.44
CA THR A 577 -24.82 2.92 -4.01
C THR A 577 -26.11 2.84 -4.83
N GLU A 578 -26.00 2.64 -6.13
CA GLU A 578 -27.13 2.53 -7.05
C GLU A 578 -28.03 1.33 -6.73
N ALA A 579 -27.47 0.21 -6.25
CA ALA A 579 -28.26 -0.95 -5.85
C ALA A 579 -29.11 -0.66 -4.60
N TYR A 580 -28.51 -0.04 -3.58
CA TYR A 580 -29.22 0.35 -2.36
C TYR A 580 -30.30 1.40 -2.63
N LEU A 581 -30.01 2.40 -3.48
CA LEU A 581 -31.01 3.39 -3.91
C LEU A 581 -32.19 2.76 -4.65
N GLY A 582 -31.96 1.70 -5.44
CA GLY A 582 -33.02 0.95 -6.09
C GLY A 582 -33.99 0.29 -5.09
N VAL A 583 -33.47 -0.24 -3.97
CA VAL A 583 -34.27 -0.88 -2.92
C VAL A 583 -35.06 0.16 -2.11
N ILE A 584 -34.50 1.35 -1.87
CA ILE A 584 -35.15 2.44 -1.13
C ILE A 584 -36.48 2.86 -1.78
N ALA A 585 -36.66 2.68 -3.09
CA ALA A 585 -37.92 3.00 -3.77
C ALA A 585 -39.13 2.16 -3.31
N PHE A 586 -38.92 1.13 -2.49
CA PHE A 586 -39.95 0.27 -1.92
C PHE A 586 -40.29 0.59 -0.46
N TYR A 587 -39.55 1.52 0.16
CA TYR A 587 -39.93 2.19 1.41
C TYR A 587 -40.84 3.38 1.11
#